data_AF-A0A7H8QJ41-F1
#
_entry.id   AF-A0A7H8QJ41-F1
#
_cell.length_a   1.000
_cell.length_b   1.000
_cell.length_c   1.000
_cell.angle_alpha   90.00
_cell.angle_beta   90.00
_cell.angle_gamma   90.00
#
_symmetry.space_group_name_H-M   'P 1'
#
loop_
_entity.id
_entity.type
_entity.pdbx_description
1 polymer ?
#
loop_
_entity_poly.entity_id
_entity_poly.type
_entity_poly.pdbx_seq_one_letter_code
_entity_poly.pdbx_strand_id
1 'polypeptide(L)'
;MTDQDVVKSLCELTASVQDLCNTINSEYKFQPNKSRVELKARDVILNTILEQRSKGQPEKIMDWEEVKPTPICEIEMKNKQYAKKYEDFWKDIDESTQLEKETTIQAYTSAFSRFEEIYRLIGWCDADDEDPMFDKPVLTESRDLLIESIFGIEAYQMSRFGEFSEKSRMLFELSRLPRLLIILVRIACRQIYVVGACGPKKPIKKRMFDAFTVVRVLAIVARKLKGFNMTSLSMEKLLHQCYTRQVLKQPGDSDVDTYHKQFDLIYDCMTALDFTRKFREIREPLCSLFYMRYKSDSIHMLFEHVRIHEDATIGIDPYPELPLEQNMDSMFHPDIFAIPYLREFGQLNIEWTDCLDEHLKIYANRNAIRVFAHPTFFYNGIDLHQDKRDFMESTYLELSLTYALLFRPISSVNLRRLGQYVTAGENQQIPWNNCVTFNGHPIHRFTLPEDKEVNNNLKLLSINPLQSPTKEILSESFYRCSLPPSTQVAFDIANPFRAVKGFTKRWDQHKVTPTSMKHILDLAPNYPEDLKFMIISVMEKNFADMESFVQFPYFAPRLRRLKTYLDSRQPRTIRQLWYDRRDYRSWCIFWGAGFLGGFVLLCMLVILFVQLVSLV
;
A
#
# COMPACT_ATOMS: atom_id res chain seq x y z
N MET A 1 -30.23 -48.07 13.04
CA MET A 1 -29.09 -48.06 12.10
C MET A 1 -28.24 -49.24 12.45
N THR A 2 -28.09 -50.18 11.53
CA THR A 2 -27.31 -51.41 11.74
C THR A 2 -25.82 -51.10 11.64
N ASP A 3 -24.96 -51.85 12.35
CA ASP A 3 -23.49 -51.69 12.29
C ASP A 3 -22.95 -51.72 10.85
N GLN A 4 -23.65 -52.42 9.96
CA GLN A 4 -23.38 -52.47 8.53
C GLN A 4 -23.54 -51.11 7.81
N ASP A 5 -24.49 -50.28 8.23
CA ASP A 5 -24.69 -48.94 7.65
C ASP A 5 -23.58 -47.99 8.09
N VAL A 6 -23.15 -48.12 9.36
CA VAL A 6 -22.05 -47.32 9.91
C VAL A 6 -20.75 -47.65 9.20
N VAL A 7 -20.46 -48.95 9.00
CA VAL A 7 -19.28 -49.40 8.26
C VAL A 7 -19.31 -48.92 6.81
N LYS A 8 -20.48 -48.97 6.15
CA LYS A 8 -20.64 -48.49 4.78
C LYS A 8 -20.38 -46.97 4.68
N SER A 9 -20.98 -46.18 5.56
CA SER A 9 -20.72 -44.73 5.60
C SER A 9 -19.27 -44.38 5.93
N LEU A 10 -18.59 -45.17 6.77
CA LEU A 10 -17.18 -44.97 7.09
C LEU A 10 -16.27 -45.28 5.89
N CYS A 11 -16.59 -46.33 5.12
CA CYS A 11 -15.90 -46.65 3.88
C CYS A 11 -16.12 -45.58 2.80
N GLU A 12 -17.34 -45.06 2.65
CA GLU A 12 -17.66 -43.97 1.71
C GLU A 12 -16.94 -42.67 2.09
N LEU A 13 -16.86 -42.34 3.38
CA LEU A 13 -16.11 -41.18 3.87
C LEU A 13 -14.61 -41.35 3.62
N THR A 14 -14.06 -42.53 3.87
CA THR A 14 -12.63 -42.83 3.66
C THR A 14 -12.27 -42.74 2.17
N ALA A 15 -13.16 -43.21 1.29
CA ALA A 15 -12.99 -43.09 -0.15
C ALA A 15 -13.03 -41.62 -0.60
N SER A 16 -13.98 -40.82 -0.11
CA SER A 16 -14.05 -39.37 -0.40
C SER A 16 -12.84 -38.59 0.13
N VAL A 17 -12.34 -38.93 1.31
CA VAL A 17 -11.12 -38.31 1.86
C VAL A 17 -9.90 -38.70 1.03
N GLN A 18 -9.80 -39.96 0.60
CA GLN A 18 -8.70 -40.41 -0.25
C GLN A 18 -8.77 -39.76 -1.64
N ASP A 19 -9.96 -39.58 -2.20
CA ASP A 19 -10.16 -38.91 -3.49
C ASP A 19 -9.85 -37.42 -3.41
N LEU A 20 -10.22 -36.76 -2.31
CA LEU A 20 -9.82 -35.39 -2.00
C LEU A 20 -8.30 -35.27 -1.82
N CYS A 21 -7.67 -36.19 -1.09
CA CYS A 21 -6.21 -36.24 -0.94
C CYS A 21 -5.52 -36.50 -2.28
N ASN A 22 -6.09 -37.33 -3.16
CA ASN A 22 -5.55 -37.58 -4.50
C ASN A 22 -5.74 -36.37 -5.42
N THR A 23 -6.87 -35.67 -5.32
CA THR A 23 -7.15 -34.42 -6.05
C THR A 23 -6.17 -33.34 -5.62
N ILE A 24 -6.01 -33.12 -4.31
CA ILE A 24 -5.00 -32.22 -3.74
C ILE A 24 -3.61 -32.65 -4.22
N ASN A 25 -3.23 -33.93 -4.11
CA ASN A 25 -1.91 -34.40 -4.55
C ASN A 25 -1.70 -34.33 -6.07
N SER A 26 -2.77 -34.37 -6.87
CA SER A 26 -2.73 -34.19 -8.33
C SER A 26 -2.60 -32.71 -8.72
N GLU A 27 -3.24 -31.81 -7.98
CA GLU A 27 -3.04 -30.35 -8.11
C GLU A 27 -1.65 -29.92 -7.63
N TYR A 28 -1.07 -30.63 -6.66
CA TYR A 28 0.31 -30.43 -6.20
C TYR A 28 1.36 -31.02 -7.17
N LYS A 29 1.00 -31.93 -8.08
CA LYS A 29 1.86 -32.35 -9.18
C LYS A 29 1.81 -31.32 -10.30
N PHE A 30 2.58 -30.25 -10.11
CA PHE A 30 2.86 -29.20 -11.10
C PHE A 30 3.26 -29.81 -12.47
N GLN A 31 2.30 -29.98 -13.37
CA GLN A 31 2.59 -30.03 -14.80
C GLN A 31 2.91 -28.60 -15.26
N PRO A 32 4.01 -28.36 -15.98
CA PRO A 32 4.32 -27.03 -16.49
C PRO A 32 3.22 -26.61 -17.48
N ASN A 33 2.41 -25.65 -17.06
CA ASN A 33 1.30 -25.07 -17.82
C ASN A 33 1.81 -24.62 -19.21
N LYS A 34 1.09 -24.92 -20.30
CA LYS A 34 1.44 -24.53 -21.69
C LYS A 34 1.72 -23.01 -21.81
N SER A 35 1.01 -22.20 -21.02
CA SER A 35 1.23 -20.76 -20.88
C SER A 35 2.62 -20.39 -20.34
N ARG A 36 3.22 -21.22 -19.48
CA ARG A 36 4.55 -20.97 -18.91
C ARG A 36 5.66 -21.24 -19.92
N VAL A 37 5.48 -22.20 -20.81
CA VAL A 37 6.42 -22.42 -21.93
C VAL A 37 6.40 -21.23 -22.89
N GLU A 38 5.21 -20.71 -23.18
CA GLU A 38 5.05 -19.50 -23.99
C GLU A 38 5.61 -18.25 -23.30
N LEU A 39 5.44 -18.10 -21.99
CA LEU A 39 6.03 -17.00 -21.21
C LEU A 39 7.55 -17.09 -21.15
N LYS A 40 8.11 -18.28 -20.90
CA LYS A 40 9.56 -18.51 -20.93
C LYS A 40 10.16 -18.22 -22.30
N ALA A 41 9.44 -18.49 -23.39
CA ALA A 41 9.89 -18.13 -24.73
C ALA A 41 9.96 -16.60 -24.96
N ARG A 42 9.15 -15.82 -24.23
CA ARG A 42 9.13 -14.34 -24.28
C ARG A 42 10.00 -13.67 -23.21
N ASP A 43 10.60 -14.46 -22.32
CA ASP A 43 11.43 -13.96 -21.22
C ASP A 43 12.81 -13.52 -21.72
N VAL A 44 12.87 -12.26 -22.15
CA VAL A 44 14.10 -11.64 -22.64
C VAL A 44 15.19 -11.54 -21.57
N ILE A 45 14.85 -11.45 -20.29
CA ILE A 45 15.80 -11.35 -19.18
C ILE A 45 16.48 -12.71 -18.97
N LEU A 46 15.71 -13.79 -18.91
CA LEU A 46 16.26 -15.13 -18.82
C LEU A 46 17.14 -15.45 -20.04
N ASN A 47 16.68 -15.06 -21.24
CA ASN A 47 17.43 -15.27 -22.47
C ASN A 47 18.77 -14.52 -22.46
N THR A 48 18.82 -13.26 -22.01
CA THR A 48 20.08 -12.51 -21.89
C THR A 48 20.98 -13.05 -20.79
N ILE A 49 20.43 -13.50 -19.66
CA ILE A 49 21.21 -14.17 -18.60
C ILE A 49 21.88 -15.45 -19.12
N LEU A 50 21.12 -16.30 -19.82
CA LEU A 50 21.64 -17.54 -20.41
C LEU A 50 22.69 -17.23 -21.49
N GLU A 51 22.44 -16.23 -22.33
CA GLU A 51 23.40 -15.78 -23.33
C GLU A 51 24.71 -15.31 -22.69
N GLN A 52 24.64 -14.42 -21.69
CA GLN A 52 25.81 -13.91 -20.98
C GLN A 52 26.57 -15.02 -20.25
N ARG A 53 25.87 -16.02 -19.67
CA ARG A 53 26.52 -17.20 -19.07
C ARG A 53 27.27 -18.04 -20.11
N SER A 54 26.74 -18.14 -21.33
CA SER A 54 27.34 -18.95 -22.39
C SER A 54 28.48 -18.25 -23.15
N LYS A 55 28.37 -16.94 -23.38
CA LYS A 55 29.30 -16.16 -24.20
C LYS A 55 30.28 -15.30 -23.39
N GLY A 56 30.07 -15.16 -22.08
CA GLY A 56 30.82 -14.25 -21.22
C GLY A 56 30.17 -12.86 -21.11
N GLN A 57 30.72 -12.03 -20.23
CA GLN A 57 30.31 -10.63 -20.09
C GLN A 57 30.74 -9.81 -21.31
N PRO A 58 29.98 -8.76 -21.68
CA PRO A 58 30.43 -7.82 -22.70
C PRO A 58 31.77 -7.19 -22.30
N GLU A 59 32.73 -7.14 -23.23
CA GLU A 59 34.05 -6.52 -22.99
C GLU A 59 34.04 -5.00 -23.23
N LYS A 60 33.07 -4.51 -24.00
CA LYS A 60 32.92 -3.09 -24.34
C LYS A 60 31.46 -2.66 -24.27
N ILE A 61 31.26 -1.38 -23.98
CA ILE A 61 29.95 -0.73 -23.98
C ILE A 61 29.49 -0.50 -25.42
N MET A 62 28.29 -0.95 -25.77
CA MET A 62 27.71 -0.78 -27.10
C MET A 62 27.18 0.65 -27.30
N ASP A 63 27.34 1.20 -28.51
CA ASP A 63 26.88 2.53 -28.89
C ASP A 63 27.33 3.61 -27.91
N TRP A 64 28.64 3.64 -27.65
CA TRP A 64 29.26 4.50 -26.67
C TRP A 64 29.44 5.93 -27.21
N GLU A 65 28.68 6.88 -26.66
CA GLU A 65 28.76 8.30 -26.98
C GLU A 65 29.26 9.11 -25.78
N GLU A 66 30.26 9.98 -26.00
CA GLU A 66 30.78 10.85 -24.95
C GLU A 66 29.78 11.97 -24.63
N VAL A 67 29.39 12.09 -23.35
CA VAL A 67 28.42 13.07 -22.89
C VAL A 67 29.13 14.33 -22.40
N LYS A 68 28.87 15.46 -23.07
CA LYS A 68 29.44 16.75 -22.65
C LYS A 68 28.87 17.18 -21.29
N PRO A 69 29.72 17.46 -20.29
CA PRO A 69 29.25 17.93 -18.99
C PRO A 69 28.69 19.34 -19.11
N THR A 70 27.56 19.59 -18.44
CA THR A 70 27.01 20.95 -18.30
C THR A 70 27.87 21.73 -17.32
N PRO A 71 28.16 23.03 -17.56
CA PRO A 71 28.88 23.87 -16.62
C PRO A 71 28.19 23.90 -15.24
N ILE A 72 29.00 23.89 -14.17
CA ILE A 72 28.50 23.85 -12.77
C ILE A 72 27.51 24.98 -12.49
N CYS A 73 27.78 26.21 -12.96
CA CYS A 73 26.89 27.35 -12.78
C CYS A 73 25.48 27.11 -13.37
N GLU A 74 25.38 26.41 -14.50
CA GLU A 74 24.08 26.10 -15.11
C GLU A 74 23.36 24.97 -14.36
N ILE A 75 24.10 23.99 -13.84
CA ILE A 75 23.56 22.93 -12.97
C ILE A 75 22.98 23.55 -11.69
N GLU A 76 23.75 24.42 -11.03
CA GLU A 76 23.32 25.13 -9.83
C GLU A 76 22.13 26.03 -10.10
N MET A 77 22.12 26.75 -11.22
CA MET A 77 20.97 27.56 -11.64
C MET A 77 19.72 26.70 -11.83
N LYS A 78 19.80 25.56 -12.51
CA LYS A 78 18.67 24.62 -12.66
C LYS A 78 18.21 24.06 -11.32
N ASN A 79 19.12 23.68 -10.42
CA ASN A 79 18.78 23.22 -9.08
C ASN A 79 18.07 24.31 -8.26
N LYS A 80 18.57 25.55 -8.33
CA LYS A 80 17.92 26.72 -7.70
C LYS A 80 16.55 26.99 -8.31
N GLN A 81 16.35 26.80 -9.62
CA GLN A 81 15.03 26.93 -10.25
C GLN A 81 14.03 25.89 -9.72
N TYR A 82 14.44 24.64 -9.53
CA TYR A 82 13.59 23.61 -8.92
C TYR A 82 13.24 23.94 -7.47
N ALA A 83 14.24 24.29 -6.65
CA ALA A 83 14.03 24.70 -5.27
C ALA A 83 13.12 25.92 -5.18
N LYS A 84 13.38 26.95 -5.99
CA LYS A 84 12.57 28.16 -6.07
C LYS A 84 11.14 27.86 -6.51
N LYS A 85 10.92 26.98 -7.50
CA LYS A 85 9.57 26.59 -7.91
C LYS A 85 8.79 25.95 -6.75
N TYR A 86 9.47 25.13 -5.94
CA TYR A 86 8.88 24.55 -4.75
C TYR A 86 8.64 25.58 -3.65
N GLU A 87 9.57 26.52 -3.42
CA GLU A 87 9.41 27.60 -2.43
C GLU A 87 8.31 28.60 -2.81
N ASP A 88 8.32 29.06 -4.07
CA ASP A 88 7.33 30.01 -4.62
C ASP A 88 5.91 29.43 -4.51
N PHE A 89 5.76 28.12 -4.67
CA PHE A 89 4.47 27.44 -4.45
C PHE A 89 3.93 27.65 -3.04
N TRP A 90 4.78 27.60 -2.02
CA TRP A 90 4.37 27.74 -0.62
C TRP A 90 4.27 29.19 -0.15
N LYS A 91 4.95 30.13 -0.83
CA LYS A 91 5.11 31.52 -0.37
C LYS A 91 3.79 32.24 -0.03
N ASP A 92 2.74 31.97 -0.81
CA ASP A 92 1.45 32.65 -0.68
C ASP A 92 0.40 31.82 0.09
N ILE A 93 0.71 30.57 0.44
CA ILE A 93 -0.23 29.58 0.99
C ILE A 93 0.22 29.06 2.37
N ASP A 94 1.49 29.25 2.74
CA ASP A 94 2.06 28.65 3.95
C ASP A 94 1.62 29.37 5.23
N GLU A 95 0.55 28.87 5.86
CA GLU A 95 0.06 29.30 7.17
C GLU A 95 0.76 28.56 8.32
N SER A 96 1.98 28.05 8.13
CA SER A 96 2.73 27.29 9.15
C SER A 96 2.86 28.06 10.46
N THR A 97 2.26 27.55 11.53
CA THR A 97 2.49 28.10 12.88
C THR A 97 3.92 27.83 13.33
N GLN A 98 4.44 28.64 14.26
CA GLN A 98 5.76 28.41 14.83
C GLN A 98 5.88 27.02 15.48
N LEU A 99 4.82 26.58 16.14
CA LEU A 99 4.73 25.25 16.74
C LEU A 99 4.81 24.12 15.70
N GLU A 100 4.14 24.27 14.55
CA GLU A 100 4.21 23.30 13.45
C GLU A 100 5.61 23.20 12.84
N LYS A 101 6.29 24.35 12.67
CA LYS A 101 7.68 24.41 12.20
C LYS A 101 8.61 23.65 13.14
N GLU A 102 8.53 23.97 14.43
CA GLU A 102 9.33 23.31 15.47
C GLU A 102 9.05 21.81 15.53
N THR A 103 7.78 21.41 15.51
CA THR A 103 7.35 20.01 15.53
C THR A 103 7.89 19.25 14.31
N THR A 104 7.81 19.85 13.13
CA THR A 104 8.26 19.21 11.88
C THR A 104 9.77 19.07 11.86
N ILE A 105 10.52 20.13 12.22
CA ILE A 105 11.98 20.07 12.32
C ILE A 105 12.42 19.01 13.33
N GLN A 106 11.75 18.94 14.48
CA GLN A 106 12.03 17.97 15.52
C GLN A 106 11.73 16.53 15.04
N ALA A 107 10.62 16.32 14.33
CA ALA A 107 10.25 15.02 13.77
C ALA A 107 11.28 14.52 12.75
N TYR A 108 11.71 15.37 11.81
CA TYR A 108 12.75 15.04 10.83
C TYR A 108 14.10 14.77 11.52
N THR A 109 14.49 15.61 12.48
CA THR A 109 15.75 15.45 13.23
C THR A 109 15.75 14.13 14.00
N SER A 110 14.64 13.80 14.66
CA SER A 110 14.47 12.54 15.39
C SER A 110 14.55 11.35 14.42
N ALA A 111 13.77 11.37 13.34
CA ALA A 111 13.73 10.31 12.34
C ALA A 111 15.08 10.06 11.68
N PHE A 112 15.81 11.10 11.29
CA PHE A 112 17.14 10.97 10.67
C PHE A 112 18.20 10.50 11.67
N SER A 113 18.12 10.94 12.93
CA SER A 113 19.02 10.45 13.98
C SER A 113 18.83 8.96 14.27
N ARG A 114 17.61 8.46 14.05
CA ARG A 114 17.24 7.06 14.24
C ARG A 114 17.26 6.26 12.94
N PHE A 115 17.71 6.85 11.82
CA PHE A 115 17.61 6.18 10.53
C PHE A 115 18.36 4.86 10.50
N GLU A 116 19.53 4.76 11.14
CA GLU A 116 20.27 3.51 11.27
C GLU A 116 19.46 2.41 11.97
N GLU A 117 18.78 2.78 13.06
CA GLU A 117 17.90 1.87 13.80
C GLU A 117 16.71 1.48 12.92
N ILE A 118 16.05 2.45 12.28
CA ILE A 118 14.97 2.24 11.31
C ILE A 118 15.44 1.34 10.16
N TYR A 119 16.65 1.52 9.66
CA TYR A 119 17.25 0.75 8.58
C TYR A 119 17.54 -0.68 9.04
N ARG A 120 18.11 -0.92 10.22
CA ARG A 120 18.29 -2.29 10.75
C ARG A 120 16.96 -2.99 11.00
N LEU A 121 15.94 -2.21 11.34
CA LEU A 121 14.62 -2.70 11.67
C LEU A 121 13.79 -3.01 10.42
N ILE A 122 13.78 -2.11 9.44
CA ILE A 122 12.99 -2.23 8.21
C ILE A 122 13.80 -2.88 7.08
N GLY A 123 15.09 -2.58 6.99
CA GLY A 123 16.01 -3.15 6.02
C GLY A 123 16.30 -4.59 6.40
N TRP A 124 15.72 -5.52 5.66
CA TRP A 124 15.82 -6.96 5.89
C TRP A 124 17.19 -7.50 5.50
N CYS A 125 18.21 -7.02 6.18
CA CYS A 125 19.55 -7.59 6.17
C CYS A 125 19.77 -8.37 7.47
N ASP A 126 20.61 -9.41 7.42
CA ASP A 126 21.09 -10.06 8.62
C ASP A 126 21.71 -9.01 9.57
N ALA A 127 21.47 -9.18 10.87
CA ALA A 127 21.81 -8.27 11.97
C ALA A 127 23.31 -7.87 12.08
N ASP A 128 24.14 -8.39 11.17
CA ASP A 128 25.59 -8.21 11.10
C ASP A 128 26.02 -7.08 10.13
N ASP A 129 25.09 -6.27 9.61
CA ASP A 129 25.44 -5.07 8.83
C ASP A 129 25.80 -3.89 9.75
N GLU A 130 27.10 -3.67 9.91
CA GLU A 130 27.67 -2.70 10.85
C GLU A 130 27.58 -1.25 10.37
N ASP A 131 27.40 -1.00 9.06
CA ASP A 131 27.49 0.34 8.48
C ASP A 131 26.20 0.72 7.73
N PRO A 132 25.29 1.56 8.25
CA PRO A 132 24.12 2.05 7.50
C PRO A 132 24.54 2.99 6.34
N MET A 133 23.85 2.95 5.20
CA MET A 133 24.24 3.79 4.04
C MET A 133 23.98 5.28 4.29
N PHE A 134 22.91 5.59 5.00
CA PHE A 134 22.53 6.96 5.31
C PHE A 134 22.72 7.21 6.80
N ASP A 135 23.48 8.24 7.12
CA ASP A 135 23.63 8.76 8.47
C ASP A 135 22.83 10.06 8.65
N LYS A 136 22.77 10.53 9.90
CA LYS A 136 22.06 11.78 10.22
C LYS A 136 22.62 12.99 9.44
N PRO A 137 23.95 13.23 9.38
CA PRO A 137 24.51 14.33 8.60
C PRO A 137 24.06 14.35 7.14
N VAL A 138 24.21 13.23 6.42
CA VAL A 138 23.86 13.14 4.99
C VAL A 138 22.38 13.44 4.78
N LEU A 139 21.50 12.84 5.59
CA LEU A 139 20.05 13.03 5.45
C LEU A 139 19.63 14.46 5.80
N THR A 140 20.25 15.06 6.81
CA THR A 140 19.94 16.44 7.23
C THR A 140 20.35 17.42 6.13
N GLU A 141 21.55 17.27 5.56
CA GLU A 141 22.04 18.12 4.46
C GLU A 141 21.21 17.91 3.19
N SER A 142 20.74 16.69 2.95
CA SER A 142 19.98 16.33 1.75
C SER A 142 18.47 16.56 1.87
N ARG A 143 17.97 17.00 3.03
CA ARG A 143 16.54 17.07 3.36
C ARG A 143 15.74 17.82 2.30
N ASP A 144 16.15 19.05 2.01
CA ASP A 144 15.38 19.93 1.13
C ASP A 144 15.41 19.44 -0.32
N LEU A 145 16.55 18.88 -0.75
CA LEU A 145 16.67 18.22 -2.04
C LEU A 145 15.72 17.03 -2.17
N LEU A 146 15.67 16.16 -1.16
CA LEU A 146 14.80 14.97 -1.16
C LEU A 146 13.32 15.36 -1.16
N ILE A 147 12.92 16.30 -0.31
CA ILE A 147 11.54 16.77 -0.22
C ILE A 147 11.11 17.42 -1.54
N GLU A 148 11.90 18.37 -2.05
CA GLU A 148 11.61 19.01 -3.33
C GLU A 148 11.53 17.97 -4.44
N SER A 149 12.53 17.11 -4.56
CA SER A 149 12.66 16.20 -5.68
C SER A 149 11.64 15.08 -5.67
N ILE A 150 11.19 14.61 -4.50
CA ILE A 150 10.19 13.53 -4.41
C ILE A 150 8.78 14.09 -4.35
N PHE A 151 8.52 15.12 -3.54
CA PHE A 151 7.15 15.59 -3.26
C PHE A 151 6.77 16.90 -3.96
N GLY A 152 7.73 17.60 -4.59
CA GLY A 152 7.44 18.90 -5.21
C GLY A 152 6.42 18.90 -6.35
N ILE A 153 6.14 17.76 -7.01
CA ILE A 153 5.04 17.69 -7.99
C ILE A 153 3.71 17.46 -7.32
N GLU A 154 3.67 16.62 -6.29
CA GLU A 154 2.46 16.42 -5.50
C GLU A 154 1.92 17.76 -4.99
N ALA A 155 2.81 18.60 -4.43
CA ALA A 155 2.46 19.96 -4.03
C ALA A 155 1.81 20.76 -5.18
N TYR A 156 2.48 20.83 -6.34
CA TYR A 156 1.98 21.58 -7.50
C TYR A 156 0.69 21.03 -8.11
N GLN A 157 0.52 19.71 -8.18
CA GLN A 157 -0.69 19.08 -8.70
C GLN A 157 -1.87 19.32 -7.77
N MET A 158 -1.65 19.21 -6.45
CA MET A 158 -2.69 19.48 -5.46
C MET A 158 -3.28 20.90 -5.58
N SER A 159 -2.50 21.92 -5.99
CA SER A 159 -3.08 23.26 -6.24
C SER A 159 -3.85 23.37 -7.55
N ARG A 160 -3.51 22.58 -8.58
CA ARG A 160 -4.13 22.69 -9.92
C ARG A 160 -5.55 22.12 -9.93
N PHE A 161 -5.84 21.16 -9.05
CA PHE A 161 -7.19 20.63 -8.87
C PHE A 161 -8.06 21.45 -7.91
N GLY A 162 -7.74 22.74 -7.75
CA GLY A 162 -8.73 23.75 -7.38
C GLY A 162 -9.04 23.90 -5.90
N GLU A 163 -8.60 23.01 -5.02
CA GLU A 163 -8.66 23.27 -3.58
C GLU A 163 -7.46 22.57 -2.93
N PHE A 164 -6.82 23.21 -1.96
CA PHE A 164 -5.57 22.75 -1.35
C PHE A 164 -5.83 22.47 0.14
N SER A 165 -5.73 21.20 0.57
CA SER A 165 -6.16 20.78 1.91
C SER A 165 -5.09 20.99 2.99
N GLU A 166 -3.82 21.14 2.62
CA GLU A 166 -2.75 21.40 3.58
C GLU A 166 -2.68 22.90 3.87
N LYS A 167 -2.61 23.30 5.15
CA LYS A 167 -2.61 24.73 5.55
C LYS A 167 -1.23 25.32 5.38
N SER A 168 -0.24 24.43 5.35
CA SER A 168 1.12 24.79 5.62
C SER A 168 2.07 23.78 5.02
N ARG A 169 3.25 24.27 4.63
CA ARG A 169 4.34 23.47 4.10
C ARG A 169 4.77 22.40 5.11
N MET A 170 4.76 22.76 6.40
CA MET A 170 5.23 21.89 7.47
C MET A 170 4.33 20.66 7.64
N LEU A 171 3.00 20.82 7.62
CA LEU A 171 2.07 19.70 7.72
C LEU A 171 2.17 18.74 6.52
N PHE A 172 2.33 19.30 5.31
CA PHE A 172 2.59 18.52 4.11
C PHE A 172 3.88 17.71 4.24
N GLU A 173 5.00 18.35 4.58
CA GLU A 173 6.28 17.65 4.73
C GLU A 173 6.25 16.59 5.84
N LEU A 174 5.60 16.88 6.96
CA LEU A 174 5.49 15.97 8.11
C LEU A 174 4.69 14.71 7.76
N SER A 175 3.56 14.86 7.09
CA SER A 175 2.70 13.73 6.72
C SER A 175 3.34 12.77 5.70
N ARG A 176 4.32 13.24 4.91
CA ARG A 176 5.05 12.43 3.91
C ARG A 176 6.36 11.84 4.41
N LEU A 177 6.80 12.18 5.62
CA LEU A 177 8.04 11.68 6.24
C LEU A 177 8.15 10.14 6.23
N PRO A 178 7.11 9.35 6.58
CA PRO A 178 7.20 7.89 6.56
C PRO A 178 7.49 7.33 5.16
N ARG A 179 6.88 7.92 4.12
CA ARG A 179 7.07 7.52 2.71
C ARG A 179 8.50 7.80 2.25
N LEU A 180 9.05 8.97 2.62
CA LEU A 180 10.45 9.30 2.33
C LEU A 180 11.39 8.24 2.91
N LEU A 181 11.16 7.83 4.15
CA LEU A 181 12.04 6.91 4.85
C LEU A 181 11.95 5.48 4.27
N ILE A 182 10.77 5.05 3.84
CA ILE A 182 10.58 3.81 3.08
C ILE A 182 11.40 3.84 1.78
N ILE A 183 11.35 4.93 1.02
CA ILE A 183 12.14 5.08 -0.23
C ILE A 183 13.64 4.97 0.08
N LEU A 184 14.13 5.64 1.12
CA LEU A 184 15.53 5.60 1.52
C LEU A 184 15.96 4.19 1.96
N VAL A 185 15.14 3.49 2.75
CA VAL A 185 15.43 2.10 3.14
C VAL A 185 15.47 1.18 1.91
N ARG A 186 14.53 1.31 0.96
CA ARG A 186 14.51 0.52 -0.28
C ARG A 186 15.81 0.67 -1.07
N ILE A 187 16.31 1.89 -1.21
CA ILE A 187 17.55 2.14 -1.95
C ILE A 187 18.76 1.62 -1.16
N ALA A 188 18.83 1.91 0.14
CA ALA A 188 19.94 1.45 0.99
C ALA A 188 20.08 -0.09 1.03
N CYS A 189 18.97 -0.83 0.97
CA CYS A 189 18.99 -2.30 0.92
C CYS A 189 19.55 -2.84 -0.40
N ARG A 190 19.33 -2.14 -1.52
CA ARG A 190 19.73 -2.62 -2.86
C ARG A 190 21.18 -2.28 -3.21
N GLN A 191 21.76 -1.29 -2.53
CA GLN A 191 23.13 -0.84 -2.78
C GLN A 191 24.22 -1.70 -2.11
N ILE A 192 23.84 -2.77 -1.41
CA ILE A 192 24.79 -3.71 -0.79
C ILE A 192 25.10 -4.84 -1.77
N TYR A 193 26.33 -4.87 -2.28
CA TYR A 193 26.83 -5.97 -3.09
C TYR A 193 27.66 -6.94 -2.23
N VAL A 194 27.36 -8.24 -2.34
CA VAL A 194 28.17 -9.29 -1.72
C VAL A 194 29.29 -9.67 -2.67
N VAL A 195 30.53 -9.26 -2.36
CA VAL A 195 31.71 -9.54 -3.17
C VAL A 195 32.39 -10.81 -2.64
N GLY A 196 31.70 -11.94 -2.80
CA GLY A 196 32.24 -13.30 -2.59
C GLY A 196 32.53 -13.72 -1.14
N ALA A 197 32.42 -15.03 -0.90
CA ALA A 197 33.02 -15.73 0.23
C ALA A 197 33.83 -16.91 -0.32
N CYS A 198 35.16 -16.84 -0.23
CA CYS A 198 36.02 -18.01 -0.36
C CYS A 198 36.53 -18.38 1.03
N GLY A 199 35.96 -19.43 1.63
CA GLY A 199 36.32 -19.96 2.94
C GLY A 199 35.42 -19.49 4.10
N PRO A 200 35.76 -19.84 5.36
CA PRO A 200 34.93 -19.61 6.55
C PRO A 200 34.82 -18.14 7.00
N LYS A 201 35.18 -17.17 6.14
CA LYS A 201 35.14 -15.74 6.45
C LYS A 201 33.80 -15.14 6.02
N LYS A 202 33.28 -14.20 6.84
CA LYS A 202 32.04 -13.46 6.54
C LYS A 202 32.14 -12.77 5.16
N PRO A 203 31.04 -12.73 4.38
CA PRO A 203 31.01 -12.07 3.07
C PRO A 203 31.42 -10.60 3.19
N ILE A 204 32.28 -10.14 2.27
CA ILE A 204 32.65 -8.72 2.19
C ILE A 204 31.52 -7.98 1.47
N LYS A 205 30.78 -7.18 2.22
CA LYS A 205 29.81 -6.23 1.67
C LYS A 205 30.56 -5.00 1.18
N LYS A 206 30.38 -4.62 -0.08
CA LYS A 206 30.98 -3.41 -0.65
C LYS A 206 29.89 -2.50 -1.21
N ARG A 207 30.01 -1.21 -0.93
CA ARG A 207 29.23 -0.15 -1.57
C ARG A 207 30.06 0.47 -2.68
N MET A 208 29.44 0.69 -3.83
CA MET A 208 30.10 1.38 -4.95
C MET A 208 29.94 2.90 -4.87
N PHE A 209 28.77 3.36 -4.43
CA PHE A 209 28.41 4.77 -4.42
C PHE A 209 28.29 5.26 -2.97
N ASP A 210 28.77 6.47 -2.73
CA ASP A 210 28.54 7.16 -1.47
C ASP A 210 27.09 7.65 -1.37
N ALA A 211 26.67 7.95 -0.15
CA ALA A 211 25.30 8.32 0.17
C ALA A 211 24.82 9.59 -0.56
N PHE A 212 25.69 10.59 -0.76
CA PHE A 212 25.33 11.82 -1.48
C PHE A 212 25.12 11.55 -2.97
N THR A 213 25.96 10.72 -3.58
CA THR A 213 25.78 10.29 -4.97
C THR A 213 24.43 9.61 -5.15
N VAL A 214 24.07 8.68 -4.26
CA VAL A 214 22.79 7.97 -4.31
C VAL A 214 21.60 8.95 -4.16
N VAL A 215 21.64 9.86 -3.20
CA VAL A 215 20.60 10.89 -3.02
C VAL A 215 20.45 11.76 -4.26
N ARG A 216 21.56 12.18 -4.87
CA ARG A 216 21.55 13.02 -6.07
C ARG A 216 20.99 12.29 -7.28
N VAL A 217 21.32 11.01 -7.46
CA VAL A 217 20.71 10.17 -8.51
C VAL A 217 19.21 10.01 -8.25
N LEU A 218 18.81 9.70 -7.02
CA LEU A 218 17.40 9.63 -6.64
C LEU A 218 16.65 10.91 -6.97
N ALA A 219 17.23 12.08 -6.65
CA ALA A 219 16.65 13.38 -6.95
C ALA A 219 16.48 13.61 -8.46
N ILE A 220 17.47 13.24 -9.27
CA ILE A 220 17.40 13.34 -10.74
C ILE A 220 16.29 12.44 -11.28
N VAL A 221 16.26 11.17 -10.85
CA VAL A 221 15.23 10.20 -11.24
C VAL A 221 13.86 10.71 -10.86
N ALA A 222 13.66 11.11 -9.60
CA ALA A 222 12.38 11.63 -9.11
C ALA A 222 11.90 12.82 -9.94
N ARG A 223 12.75 13.82 -10.19
CA ARG A 223 12.44 14.99 -11.06
C ARG A 223 12.05 14.64 -12.48
N LYS A 224 12.49 13.49 -13.01
CA LYS A 224 12.21 13.05 -14.38
C LYS A 224 10.97 12.18 -14.48
N LEU A 225 10.80 11.24 -13.55
CA LEU A 225 9.58 10.43 -13.45
C LEU A 225 8.34 11.30 -13.26
N LYS A 226 8.51 12.37 -12.48
CA LYS A 226 7.59 13.49 -12.30
C LYS A 226 6.95 14.07 -13.58
N GLY A 227 7.61 14.00 -14.74
CA GLY A 227 7.09 14.53 -16.01
C GLY A 227 6.28 13.54 -16.87
N PHE A 228 5.98 12.34 -16.35
CA PHE A 228 5.16 11.22 -16.86
C PHE A 228 5.08 10.91 -18.37
N ASN A 229 5.92 11.47 -19.22
CA ASN A 229 6.18 10.96 -20.57
C ASN A 229 7.09 9.71 -20.49
N MET A 230 6.71 8.73 -19.66
CA MET A 230 7.41 7.46 -19.42
C MET A 230 7.53 6.62 -20.70
N THR A 231 6.67 6.87 -21.67
CA THR A 231 6.72 6.24 -23.00
C THR A 231 7.93 6.71 -23.80
N SER A 232 8.48 7.89 -23.50
CA SER A 232 9.66 8.46 -24.16
C SER A 232 10.94 8.44 -23.31
N LEU A 233 10.81 8.27 -21.99
CA LEU A 233 11.94 8.24 -21.06
C LEU A 233 12.55 6.84 -21.01
N SER A 234 13.85 6.74 -21.27
CA SER A 234 14.62 5.50 -21.19
C SER A 234 15.65 5.57 -20.05
N MET A 235 16.17 4.42 -19.63
CA MET A 235 17.25 4.37 -18.64
C MET A 235 18.52 5.07 -19.13
N GLU A 236 18.83 4.96 -20.42
CA GLU A 236 19.96 5.66 -21.04
C GLU A 236 19.84 7.18 -20.91
N LYS A 237 18.65 7.75 -21.16
CA LYS A 237 18.41 9.19 -21.00
C LYS A 237 18.58 9.66 -19.55
N LEU A 238 18.23 8.82 -18.57
CA LEU A 238 18.46 9.11 -17.15
C LEU A 238 19.95 9.07 -16.82
N LEU A 239 20.67 8.06 -17.31
CA LEU A 239 22.10 7.92 -17.10
C LEU A 239 22.89 9.07 -17.72
N HIS A 240 22.58 9.43 -18.97
CA HIS A 240 23.19 10.59 -19.63
C HIS A 240 22.96 11.87 -18.83
N GLN A 241 21.79 12.06 -18.23
CA GLN A 241 21.56 13.23 -17.38
C GLN A 241 22.40 13.20 -16.10
N CYS A 242 22.65 12.03 -15.52
CA CYS A 242 23.57 11.91 -14.39
C CYS A 242 25.01 12.28 -14.79
N TYR A 243 25.46 11.93 -16.00
CA TYR A 243 26.75 12.34 -16.55
C TYR A 243 26.81 13.83 -16.86
N THR A 244 25.82 14.35 -17.58
CA THR A 244 25.70 15.78 -17.90
C THR A 244 25.71 16.65 -16.64
N ARG A 245 25.08 16.18 -15.55
CA ARG A 245 25.05 16.86 -14.25
C ARG A 245 26.25 16.55 -13.35
N GLN A 246 27.22 15.77 -13.82
CA GLN A 246 28.43 15.39 -13.08
C GLN A 246 28.11 14.70 -11.73
N VAL A 247 26.95 14.05 -11.62
CA VAL A 247 26.58 13.25 -10.45
C VAL A 247 27.23 11.87 -10.53
N LEU A 248 27.25 11.30 -11.73
CA LEU A 248 28.00 10.09 -12.03
C LEU A 248 29.13 10.44 -13.00
N LYS A 249 30.26 9.76 -12.87
CA LYS A 249 31.35 9.85 -13.83
C LYS A 249 31.10 8.86 -14.96
N GLN A 250 31.15 9.34 -16.19
CA GLN A 250 31.04 8.47 -17.35
C GLN A 250 32.26 7.51 -17.37
N PRO A 251 32.06 6.17 -17.34
CA PRO A 251 33.15 5.20 -17.38
C PRO A 251 33.89 5.22 -18.71
N GLY A 252 35.01 4.49 -18.85
CA GLY A 252 35.60 4.25 -20.17
C GLY A 252 34.77 3.25 -20.99
N ASP A 253 34.96 3.19 -22.31
CA ASP A 253 34.28 2.23 -23.21
C ASP A 253 34.50 0.75 -22.83
N SER A 254 35.57 0.47 -22.10
CA SER A 254 35.99 -0.84 -21.59
C SER A 254 35.60 -1.09 -20.12
N ASP A 255 35.09 -0.09 -19.40
CA ASP A 255 34.68 -0.23 -18.00
C ASP A 255 33.18 -0.57 -17.89
N VAL A 256 32.86 -1.78 -18.37
CA VAL A 256 31.51 -2.33 -18.39
C VAL A 256 30.94 -2.57 -16.99
N ASP A 257 31.80 -2.87 -16.00
CA ASP A 257 31.40 -3.11 -14.61
C ASP A 257 30.86 -1.83 -13.95
N THR A 258 31.58 -0.70 -14.09
CA THR A 258 31.08 0.59 -13.58
C THR A 258 29.80 1.01 -14.29
N TYR A 259 29.74 0.82 -15.62
CA TYR A 259 28.55 1.15 -16.40
C TYR A 259 27.32 0.35 -15.95
N HIS A 260 27.49 -0.96 -15.74
CA HIS A 260 26.44 -1.85 -15.24
C HIS A 260 25.93 -1.42 -13.86
N LYS A 261 26.83 -1.15 -12.90
CA LYS A 261 26.45 -0.74 -11.55
C LYS A 261 25.77 0.63 -11.49
N GLN A 262 26.12 1.53 -12.41
CA GLN A 262 25.42 2.82 -12.55
C GLN A 262 23.98 2.63 -13.05
N PHE A 263 23.74 1.67 -13.96
CA PHE A 263 22.38 1.31 -14.33
C PHE A 263 21.61 0.63 -13.21
N ASP A 264 22.25 -0.25 -12.43
CA ASP A 264 21.63 -0.83 -11.23
C ASP A 264 21.16 0.26 -10.27
N LEU A 265 22.01 1.26 -9.98
CA LEU A 265 21.63 2.39 -9.13
C LEU A 265 20.41 3.16 -9.68
N ILE A 266 20.36 3.45 -10.98
CA ILE A 266 19.22 4.14 -11.59
C ILE A 266 17.96 3.28 -11.47
N TYR A 267 18.08 1.99 -11.78
CA TYR A 267 17.00 1.03 -11.67
C TYR A 267 16.49 0.91 -10.23
N ASP A 268 17.38 0.90 -9.24
CA ASP A 268 17.06 0.87 -7.81
C ASP A 268 16.30 2.13 -7.37
N CYS A 269 16.76 3.32 -7.79
CA CYS A 269 16.08 4.58 -7.51
C CYS A 269 14.68 4.60 -8.14
N MET A 270 14.54 4.15 -9.40
CA MET A 270 13.25 4.10 -10.09
C MET A 270 12.28 3.16 -9.39
N THR A 271 12.72 1.95 -9.08
CA THR A 271 11.89 0.93 -8.42
C THR A 271 11.61 1.26 -6.96
N ALA A 272 12.46 2.04 -6.29
CA ALA A 272 12.18 2.53 -4.94
C ALA A 272 11.03 3.55 -4.93
N LEU A 273 10.94 4.37 -5.98
CA LEU A 273 9.86 5.33 -6.21
C LEU A 273 8.57 4.69 -6.74
N ASP A 274 8.63 3.44 -7.22
CA ASP A 274 7.47 2.68 -7.70
C ASP A 274 6.81 1.88 -6.55
N PHE A 275 5.58 2.25 -6.20
CA PHE A 275 4.77 1.57 -5.17
C PHE A 275 3.78 0.55 -5.74
N THR A 276 3.78 0.34 -7.07
CA THR A 276 2.99 -0.72 -7.68
C THR A 276 3.58 -2.11 -7.41
N ARG A 277 4.86 -2.18 -7.05
CA ARG A 277 5.65 -3.41 -6.86
C ARG A 277 6.05 -3.66 -5.40
N LYS A 278 6.30 -4.93 -5.03
CA LYS A 278 6.61 -5.37 -3.66
C LYS A 278 7.94 -4.82 -3.14
N PHE A 279 7.98 -4.43 -1.86
CA PHE A 279 9.21 -4.07 -1.11
C PHE A 279 10.23 -5.23 -1.02
N ARG A 280 9.76 -6.49 -1.11
CA ARG A 280 10.48 -7.75 -0.78
C ARG A 280 11.32 -8.36 -1.87
N GLU A 281 11.05 -8.08 -3.13
CA GLU A 281 11.85 -8.67 -4.18
C GLU A 281 13.11 -7.81 -4.31
N ILE A 282 14.14 -8.16 -3.52
CA ILE A 282 15.52 -7.88 -3.90
C ILE A 282 15.68 -8.59 -5.24
N ARG A 283 15.36 -7.85 -6.29
CA ARG A 283 15.36 -8.36 -7.63
C ARG A 283 16.81 -8.69 -7.96
N GLU A 284 17.03 -9.82 -8.62
CA GLU A 284 18.36 -10.08 -9.17
C GLU A 284 18.72 -8.89 -10.07
N PRO A 285 19.89 -8.25 -9.87
CA PRO A 285 20.33 -7.17 -10.75
C PRO A 285 20.25 -7.67 -12.19
N LEU A 286 19.72 -6.84 -13.08
CA LEU A 286 19.58 -7.22 -14.48
C LEU A 286 20.99 -7.41 -15.05
N CYS A 287 21.23 -8.49 -15.78
CA CYS A 287 22.57 -8.74 -16.29
C CYS A 287 23.05 -7.62 -17.23
N SER A 288 24.36 -7.36 -17.27
CA SER A 288 24.95 -6.28 -18.07
C SER A 288 24.50 -6.33 -19.54
N LEU A 289 24.38 -7.52 -20.12
CA LEU A 289 23.90 -7.72 -21.50
C LEU A 289 22.45 -7.23 -21.69
N PHE A 290 21.59 -7.40 -20.68
CA PHE A 290 20.22 -6.88 -20.73
C PHE A 290 20.24 -5.34 -20.83
N TYR A 291 21.00 -4.67 -19.96
CA TYR A 291 21.10 -3.21 -20.02
C TYR A 291 21.66 -2.74 -21.36
N MET A 292 22.70 -3.37 -21.91
CA MET A 292 23.24 -2.99 -23.21
C MET A 292 22.20 -3.05 -24.34
N ARG A 293 21.37 -4.10 -24.35
CA ARG A 293 20.40 -4.35 -25.43
C ARG A 293 19.13 -3.50 -25.31
N TYR A 294 18.72 -3.18 -24.09
CA TYR A 294 17.43 -2.54 -23.80
C TYR A 294 17.55 -1.19 -23.08
N LYS A 295 18.76 -0.58 -23.00
CA LYS A 295 18.98 0.74 -22.37
C LYS A 295 18.14 1.87 -22.96
N SER A 296 17.86 1.78 -24.27
CA SER A 296 17.13 2.79 -25.04
C SER A 296 15.61 2.55 -25.03
N ASP A 297 15.16 1.39 -24.54
CA ASP A 297 13.73 1.11 -24.37
C ASP A 297 13.11 2.07 -23.36
N SER A 298 11.82 2.31 -23.53
CA SER A 298 11.08 3.11 -22.56
C SER A 298 11.03 2.39 -21.21
N ILE A 299 10.99 3.16 -20.13
CA ILE A 299 10.88 2.62 -18.76
C ILE A 299 9.67 1.68 -18.63
N HIS A 300 8.57 1.99 -19.30
CA HIS A 300 7.39 1.12 -19.37
C HIS A 300 7.73 -0.26 -19.96
N MET A 301 8.41 -0.30 -21.10
CA MET A 301 8.82 -1.57 -21.73
C MET A 301 9.78 -2.35 -20.85
N LEU A 302 10.72 -1.67 -20.20
CA LEU A 302 11.61 -2.30 -19.24
C LEU A 302 10.82 -2.97 -18.11
N PHE A 303 9.87 -2.27 -17.49
CA PHE A 303 9.00 -2.82 -16.47
C PHE A 303 8.11 -3.96 -16.97
N GLU A 304 7.72 -3.96 -18.24
CA GLU A 304 7.00 -5.09 -18.83
C GLU A 304 7.91 -6.32 -18.99
N HIS A 305 9.15 -6.15 -19.45
CA HIS A 305 10.14 -7.24 -19.49
C HIS A 305 10.37 -7.84 -18.10
N VAL A 306 10.45 -6.98 -17.09
CA VAL A 306 10.55 -7.39 -15.70
C VAL A 306 9.39 -8.30 -15.29
N ARG A 307 8.17 -7.84 -15.57
CA ARG A 307 6.93 -8.54 -15.19
C ARG A 307 6.86 -9.91 -15.85
N ILE A 308 7.18 -9.99 -17.15
CA ILE A 308 7.22 -11.26 -17.89
C ILE A 308 8.23 -12.23 -17.28
N HIS A 309 9.42 -11.73 -16.89
CA HIS A 309 10.44 -12.55 -16.25
C HIS A 309 9.99 -13.08 -14.89
N GLU A 310 9.37 -12.24 -14.06
CA GLU A 310 8.79 -12.64 -12.78
C GLU A 310 7.72 -13.73 -12.98
N ASP A 311 6.78 -13.51 -13.91
CA ASP A 311 5.73 -14.49 -14.27
C ASP A 311 6.34 -15.83 -14.76
N ALA A 312 7.49 -15.79 -15.44
CA ALA A 312 8.16 -16.98 -15.99
C ALA A 312 9.02 -17.74 -14.95
N THR A 313 9.69 -17.01 -14.06
CA THR A 313 10.65 -17.52 -13.06
C THR A 313 9.99 -17.95 -11.77
N ILE A 314 8.93 -17.28 -11.31
CA ILE A 314 8.27 -17.62 -10.05
C ILE A 314 7.59 -18.99 -10.19
N GLY A 315 8.25 -20.03 -9.69
CA GLY A 315 7.59 -21.17 -9.09
C GLY A 315 7.37 -20.82 -7.63
N ILE A 316 6.12 -20.57 -7.23
CA ILE A 316 5.69 -20.37 -5.85
C ILE A 316 6.11 -19.00 -5.29
N ASP A 317 5.15 -18.05 -5.30
CA ASP A 317 5.06 -17.03 -4.25
C ASP A 317 5.20 -17.78 -2.90
N PRO A 318 6.06 -17.41 -1.93
CA PRO A 318 6.16 -18.15 -0.65
C PRO A 318 4.81 -18.24 0.09
N TYR A 319 3.84 -17.43 -0.34
CA TYR A 319 2.43 -17.56 -0.04
C TYR A 319 1.65 -17.41 -1.35
N PRO A 320 1.28 -18.47 -2.07
CA PRO A 320 0.44 -18.32 -3.25
C PRO A 320 -0.90 -17.68 -2.86
N GLU A 321 -1.39 -16.77 -3.69
CA GLU A 321 -2.79 -16.31 -3.61
C GLU A 321 -3.67 -17.57 -3.62
N LEU A 322 -4.68 -17.62 -2.74
CA LEU A 322 -5.62 -18.71 -2.69
C LEU A 322 -6.31 -18.81 -4.06
N PRO A 323 -6.15 -19.92 -4.82
CA PRO A 323 -6.67 -20.03 -6.17
C PRO A 323 -8.19 -20.19 -6.08
N LEU A 324 -8.89 -19.07 -6.17
CA LEU A 324 -10.35 -19.03 -6.12
C LEU A 324 -10.90 -18.67 -7.48
N GLU A 325 -11.96 -19.36 -7.86
CA GLU A 325 -12.79 -18.96 -8.98
C GLU A 325 -13.55 -17.67 -8.64
N GLN A 326 -13.86 -16.88 -9.65
CA GLN A 326 -14.66 -15.66 -9.47
C GLN A 326 -16.12 -16.04 -9.30
N ASN A 327 -16.78 -15.49 -8.28
CA ASN A 327 -18.22 -15.57 -8.16
C ASN A 327 -18.87 -14.87 -9.39
N MET A 328 -19.91 -15.50 -9.96
CA MET A 328 -20.56 -15.08 -11.20
C MET A 328 -21.74 -14.13 -10.99
N ASP A 329 -22.13 -13.85 -9.74
CA ASP A 329 -23.22 -12.94 -9.40
C ASP A 329 -22.91 -11.53 -9.91
N SER A 330 -23.92 -10.82 -10.39
CA SER A 330 -23.75 -9.43 -10.84
C SER A 330 -23.61 -8.47 -9.65
N MET A 331 -24.17 -8.82 -8.50
CA MET A 331 -24.31 -7.95 -7.34
C MET A 331 -23.87 -8.63 -6.03
N PHE A 332 -23.64 -7.82 -5.00
CA PHE A 332 -23.27 -8.27 -3.66
C PHE A 332 -23.84 -7.34 -2.58
N HIS A 333 -23.98 -7.86 -1.36
CA HIS A 333 -24.28 -7.05 -0.18
C HIS A 333 -22.99 -6.40 0.36
N PRO A 334 -22.90 -5.07 0.51
CA PRO A 334 -21.67 -4.40 0.96
C PRO A 334 -21.15 -4.90 2.32
N ASP A 335 -22.07 -5.20 3.24
CA ASP A 335 -21.76 -5.61 4.62
C ASP A 335 -20.87 -6.86 4.71
N ILE A 336 -20.91 -7.76 3.72
CA ILE A 336 -20.11 -9.00 3.74
C ILE A 336 -18.62 -8.73 3.53
N PHE A 337 -18.26 -7.57 2.99
CA PHE A 337 -16.87 -7.19 2.75
C PHE A 337 -16.31 -6.26 3.83
N ALA A 338 -17.13 -5.80 4.78
CA ALA A 338 -16.66 -5.00 5.90
C ALA A 338 -15.67 -5.81 6.76
N ILE A 339 -14.60 -5.17 7.23
CA ILE A 339 -13.52 -5.80 8.01
C ILE A 339 -14.02 -6.59 9.21
N PRO A 340 -14.97 -6.11 10.03
CA PRO A 340 -15.47 -6.91 11.13
C PRO A 340 -16.12 -8.22 10.64
N TYR A 341 -16.80 -8.22 9.51
CA TYR A 341 -17.34 -9.44 8.89
C TYR A 341 -16.22 -10.36 8.38
N LEU A 342 -15.25 -9.82 7.65
CA LEU A 342 -14.09 -10.58 7.15
C LEU A 342 -13.31 -11.26 8.28
N ARG A 343 -13.19 -10.61 9.44
CA ARG A 343 -12.52 -11.18 10.63
C ARG A 343 -13.37 -12.22 11.34
N GLU A 344 -14.60 -11.88 11.69
CA GLU A 344 -15.44 -12.73 12.55
C GLU A 344 -15.99 -13.94 11.79
N PHE A 345 -16.51 -13.71 10.58
CA PHE A 345 -17.08 -14.74 9.73
C PHE A 345 -16.03 -15.34 8.78
N GLY A 346 -15.31 -14.49 8.05
CA GLY A 346 -14.31 -14.93 7.07
C GLY A 346 -13.03 -15.52 7.69
N GLN A 347 -12.81 -15.30 8.99
CA GLN A 347 -11.58 -15.69 9.71
C GLN A 347 -10.31 -15.16 9.02
N LEU A 348 -10.44 -14.02 8.35
CA LEU A 348 -9.34 -13.37 7.64
C LEU A 348 -8.66 -12.35 8.56
N ASN A 349 -7.34 -12.49 8.68
CA ASN A 349 -6.47 -11.44 9.19
C ASN A 349 -6.39 -10.32 8.16
N ILE A 350 -6.42 -9.07 8.63
CA ILE A 350 -6.19 -7.92 7.75
C ILE A 350 -4.70 -7.61 7.80
N GLU A 351 -4.05 -7.65 6.65
CA GLU A 351 -2.63 -7.37 6.52
C GLU A 351 -2.43 -6.10 5.68
N TRP A 352 -1.56 -5.19 6.10
CA TRP A 352 -1.23 -4.03 5.27
C TRP A 352 -0.10 -4.38 4.30
N THR A 353 -0.18 -3.86 3.09
CA THR A 353 0.83 -4.03 2.04
C THR A 353 1.15 -2.70 1.39
N ASP A 354 2.41 -2.48 1.05
CA ASP A 354 2.86 -1.33 0.26
C ASP A 354 2.91 -1.64 -1.24
N CYS A 355 2.37 -2.80 -1.65
CA CYS A 355 2.21 -3.20 -3.03
C CYS A 355 0.73 -3.18 -3.41
N LEU A 356 0.37 -2.32 -4.35
CA LEU A 356 -1.00 -2.21 -4.84
C LEU A 356 -1.51 -3.52 -5.46
N ASP A 357 -0.65 -4.25 -6.16
CA ASP A 357 -1.05 -5.52 -6.78
C ASP A 357 -1.50 -6.58 -5.75
N GLU A 358 -1.08 -6.45 -4.50
CA GLU A 358 -1.53 -7.35 -3.43
C GLU A 358 -2.87 -6.96 -2.81
N HIS A 359 -3.42 -5.79 -3.14
CA HIS A 359 -4.69 -5.30 -2.60
C HIS A 359 -5.84 -6.27 -2.85
N LEU A 360 -6.57 -6.66 -1.80
CA LEU A 360 -7.68 -7.61 -1.81
C LEU A 360 -7.32 -9.06 -2.17
N LYS A 361 -6.04 -9.40 -2.30
CA LYS A 361 -5.61 -10.80 -2.47
C LYS A 361 -5.68 -11.56 -1.14
N ILE A 362 -6.15 -12.80 -1.20
CA ILE A 362 -6.25 -13.72 -0.06
C ILE A 362 -5.07 -14.69 -0.11
N TYR A 363 -4.39 -14.88 1.01
CA TYR A 363 -3.24 -15.77 1.13
C TYR A 363 -3.58 -16.99 1.99
N ALA A 364 -3.57 -18.18 1.37
CA ALA A 364 -4.07 -19.43 1.94
C ALA A 364 -3.40 -19.80 3.27
N ASN A 365 -2.06 -19.74 3.33
CA ASN A 365 -1.30 -20.19 4.49
C ASN A 365 -1.47 -19.30 5.73
N ARG A 366 -1.93 -18.05 5.55
CA ARG A 366 -2.01 -17.04 6.62
C ARG A 366 -3.44 -16.69 6.99
N ASN A 367 -4.41 -17.21 6.23
CA ASN A 367 -5.81 -16.79 6.27
C ASN A 367 -5.88 -15.26 6.36
N ALA A 368 -5.26 -14.57 5.41
CA ALA A 368 -5.10 -13.14 5.45
C ALA A 368 -5.49 -12.49 4.13
N ILE A 369 -6.13 -11.34 4.21
CA ILE A 369 -6.39 -10.44 3.09
C ILE A 369 -5.47 -9.23 3.21
N ARG A 370 -4.82 -8.84 2.11
CA ARG A 370 -3.95 -7.67 2.09
C ARG A 370 -4.67 -6.40 1.65
N VAL A 371 -4.44 -5.31 2.34
CA VAL A 371 -4.99 -3.97 2.08
C VAL A 371 -3.84 -3.03 1.78
N PHE A 372 -3.90 -2.31 0.65
CA PHE A 372 -2.83 -1.40 0.26
C PHE A 372 -2.70 -0.27 1.30
N ALA A 373 -1.48 0.23 1.51
CA ALA A 373 -1.19 1.12 2.62
C ALA A 373 -1.07 2.59 2.18
N HIS A 374 -0.66 2.87 0.94
CA HIS A 374 -0.26 4.22 0.49
C HIS A 374 -1.20 4.82 -0.58
N PRO A 375 -2.51 4.97 -0.33
CA PRO A 375 -3.46 5.51 -1.32
C PRO A 375 -3.10 6.92 -1.80
N THR A 376 -2.27 7.66 -1.06
CA THR A 376 -1.80 8.99 -1.47
C THR A 376 -0.70 8.96 -2.53
N PHE A 377 -0.16 7.78 -2.85
CA PHE A 377 0.76 7.60 -3.98
C PHE A 377 0.11 7.98 -5.31
N PHE A 378 -1.20 7.75 -5.47
CA PHE A 378 -1.93 8.04 -6.71
C PHE A 378 -2.02 9.53 -7.03
N TYR A 379 -1.81 10.44 -6.07
CA TYR A 379 -1.67 11.86 -6.36
C TYR A 379 -0.56 12.14 -7.38
N ASN A 380 0.49 11.30 -7.40
CA ASN A 380 1.63 11.46 -8.32
C ASN A 380 1.38 10.89 -9.73
N GLY A 381 0.33 10.08 -9.94
CA GLY A 381 0.13 9.32 -11.18
C GLY A 381 -0.88 9.91 -12.17
N ILE A 382 -1.45 11.08 -11.87
CA ILE A 382 -2.54 11.68 -12.63
C ILE A 382 -1.98 12.83 -13.48
N ASP A 383 -1.47 12.47 -14.65
CA ASP A 383 -1.17 13.36 -15.77
C ASP A 383 -2.07 12.85 -16.92
N LEU A 384 -3.23 13.47 -17.18
CA LEU A 384 -3.41 14.67 -18.04
C LEU A 384 -3.31 14.33 -19.54
N HIS A 385 -4.48 14.30 -20.19
CA HIS A 385 -4.70 14.46 -21.63
C HIS A 385 -3.95 13.52 -22.59
N GLN A 386 -4.37 12.26 -22.64
CA GLN A 386 -4.65 11.57 -23.90
C GLN A 386 -5.97 10.80 -23.71
N ASP A 387 -6.90 10.91 -24.67
CA ASP A 387 -8.23 10.24 -24.70
C ASP A 387 -8.17 8.70 -24.59
N LYS A 388 -7.00 8.10 -24.41
CA LYS A 388 -6.80 6.66 -24.33
C LYS A 388 -5.84 6.31 -23.19
N ARG A 389 -6.47 5.96 -22.05
CA ARG A 389 -5.98 5.16 -20.90
C ARG A 389 -5.56 5.92 -19.64
N ASP A 390 -6.58 6.40 -18.91
CA ASP A 390 -6.52 6.72 -17.46
C ASP A 390 -6.44 5.46 -16.59
N PHE A 391 -5.24 4.90 -16.43
CA PHE A 391 -5.05 3.78 -15.50
C PHE A 391 -5.10 4.20 -14.02
N MET A 392 -4.71 5.43 -13.68
CA MET A 392 -4.51 5.84 -12.28
C MET A 392 -5.76 6.46 -11.63
N GLU A 393 -6.57 7.18 -12.40
CA GLU A 393 -7.77 7.82 -11.85
C GLU A 393 -8.84 6.80 -11.44
N SER A 394 -9.17 5.91 -12.37
CA SER A 394 -10.15 4.85 -12.12
C SER A 394 -9.66 3.92 -11.00
N THR A 395 -8.34 3.67 -10.89
CA THR A 395 -7.77 2.90 -9.77
C THR A 395 -7.88 3.65 -8.43
N TYR A 396 -7.68 4.97 -8.40
CA TYR A 396 -7.85 5.77 -7.19
C TYR A 396 -9.31 5.81 -6.71
N LEU A 397 -10.25 6.08 -7.62
CA LEU A 397 -11.68 6.09 -7.31
C LEU A 397 -12.13 4.74 -6.79
N GLU A 398 -11.70 3.68 -7.47
CA GLU A 398 -12.03 2.33 -7.07
C GLU A 398 -11.37 1.94 -5.75
N LEU A 399 -10.12 2.36 -5.52
CA LEU A 399 -9.47 2.17 -4.24
C LEU A 399 -10.29 2.86 -3.14
N SER A 400 -10.70 4.12 -3.34
CA SER A 400 -11.58 4.83 -2.41
C SER A 400 -12.88 4.06 -2.13
N LEU A 401 -13.53 3.50 -3.16
CA LEU A 401 -14.70 2.65 -3.01
C LEU A 401 -14.39 1.37 -2.20
N THR A 402 -13.28 0.70 -2.47
CA THR A 402 -12.88 -0.51 -1.72
C THR A 402 -12.57 -0.18 -0.26
N TYR A 403 -11.98 0.97 0.06
CA TYR A 403 -11.81 1.41 1.45
C TYR A 403 -13.14 1.71 2.12
N ALA A 404 -14.04 2.41 1.44
CA ALA A 404 -15.38 2.67 1.96
C ALA A 404 -16.11 1.36 2.27
N LEU A 405 -15.96 0.35 1.41
CA LEU A 405 -16.53 -0.98 1.55
C LEU A 405 -15.92 -1.74 2.73
N LEU A 406 -14.59 -1.82 2.80
CA LEU A 406 -13.86 -2.55 3.85
C LEU A 406 -14.04 -1.92 5.23
N PHE A 407 -14.09 -0.60 5.33
CA PHE A 407 -14.11 0.13 6.61
C PHE A 407 -15.49 0.68 6.98
N ARG A 408 -16.55 0.24 6.29
CA ARG A 408 -17.95 0.56 6.61
C ARG A 408 -18.31 0.04 8.02
N PRO A 409 -19.06 0.80 8.84
CA PRO A 409 -19.65 0.27 10.07
C PRO A 409 -20.69 -0.82 9.76
N ILE A 410 -20.90 -1.77 10.66
CA ILE A 410 -21.90 -2.85 10.50
C ILE A 410 -23.12 -2.61 11.41
N SER A 411 -22.96 -1.82 12.47
CA SER A 411 -24.03 -1.46 13.38
C SER A 411 -25.04 -0.56 12.67
N SER A 412 -26.33 -0.91 12.80
CA SER A 412 -27.43 -0.16 12.18
C SER A 412 -27.46 1.30 12.65
N VAL A 413 -27.04 1.56 13.90
CA VAL A 413 -26.92 2.91 14.46
C VAL A 413 -25.87 3.73 13.73
N ASN A 414 -24.65 3.21 13.57
CA ASN A 414 -23.58 3.93 12.89
C ASN A 414 -23.77 3.97 11.37
N LEU A 415 -24.39 2.96 10.76
CA LEU A 415 -24.82 3.00 9.36
C LEU A 415 -25.83 4.13 9.11
N ARG A 416 -26.83 4.29 9.99
CA ARG A 416 -27.80 5.39 9.89
C ARG A 416 -27.13 6.75 10.04
N ARG A 417 -26.21 6.89 11.00
CA ARG A 417 -25.42 8.12 11.19
C ARG A 417 -24.52 8.40 10.00
N LEU A 418 -23.89 7.38 9.44
CA LEU A 418 -23.08 7.51 8.23
C LEU A 418 -23.93 8.00 7.05
N GLY A 419 -25.13 7.45 6.87
CA GLY A 419 -26.08 7.95 5.87
C GLY A 419 -26.43 9.43 6.07
N GLN A 420 -26.60 9.88 7.32
CA GLN A 420 -26.80 11.31 7.61
C GLN A 420 -25.60 12.17 7.20
N TYR A 421 -24.36 11.69 7.38
CA TYR A 421 -23.17 12.38 6.92
C TYR A 421 -23.11 12.48 5.40
N VAL A 422 -23.38 11.37 4.69
CA VAL A 422 -23.37 11.38 3.22
C VAL A 422 -24.43 12.35 2.69
N THR A 423 -25.67 12.27 3.17
CA THR A 423 -26.75 13.17 2.76
C THR A 423 -26.48 14.62 3.14
N ALA A 424 -25.93 14.88 4.33
CA ALA A 424 -25.53 16.23 4.71
C ALA A 424 -24.41 16.74 3.81
N GLY A 425 -23.55 15.85 3.33
CA GLY A 425 -22.49 16.19 2.41
C GLY A 425 -22.96 16.56 1.01
N GLU A 426 -23.85 15.74 0.43
CA GLU A 426 -24.54 16.03 -0.84
C GLU A 426 -25.28 17.36 -0.80
N ASN A 427 -25.89 17.69 0.35
CA ASN A 427 -26.63 18.92 0.57
C ASN A 427 -25.75 20.11 1.01
N GLN A 428 -24.42 19.97 1.03
CA GLN A 428 -23.47 21.01 1.46
C GLN A 428 -23.72 21.54 2.90
N GLN A 429 -24.32 20.72 3.76
CA GLN A 429 -24.65 21.02 5.17
C GLN A 429 -23.50 20.65 6.14
N ILE A 430 -22.35 20.29 5.60
CA ILE A 430 -21.11 20.08 6.32
C ILE A 430 -20.19 21.24 5.90
N PRO A 431 -19.49 21.93 6.82
CA PRO A 431 -18.64 23.06 6.49
C PRO A 431 -17.38 22.53 5.81
N TRP A 432 -17.43 22.51 4.49
CA TRP A 432 -16.40 21.99 3.61
C TRP A 432 -15.27 23.00 3.38
N ASN A 433 -14.63 23.46 4.46
CA ASN A 433 -13.55 24.45 4.35
C ASN A 433 -12.27 23.80 3.82
N ASN A 434 -11.68 24.38 2.76
CA ASN A 434 -10.37 24.01 2.18
C ASN A 434 -10.30 22.54 1.77
N CYS A 435 -11.13 22.13 0.82
CA CYS A 435 -11.14 20.80 0.24
C CYS A 435 -9.97 20.59 -0.76
N VAL A 436 -9.85 19.45 -1.45
CA VAL A 436 -9.04 19.27 -2.67
C VAL A 436 -9.90 18.61 -3.72
N THR A 437 -10.22 19.24 -4.85
CA THR A 437 -11.04 18.49 -5.80
C THR A 437 -10.25 17.38 -6.49
N PHE A 438 -10.87 16.24 -6.71
CA PHE A 438 -10.44 15.22 -7.64
C PHE A 438 -11.51 15.13 -8.72
N ASN A 439 -11.19 15.57 -9.94
CA ASN A 439 -12.19 15.75 -11.01
C ASN A 439 -13.41 16.60 -10.63
N GLY A 440 -13.20 17.66 -9.85
CA GLY A 440 -14.28 18.53 -9.37
C GLY A 440 -15.02 18.00 -8.14
N HIS A 441 -14.61 16.85 -7.56
CA HIS A 441 -15.14 16.32 -6.30
C HIS A 441 -14.22 16.63 -5.11
N PRO A 442 -14.65 17.43 -4.11
CA PRO A 442 -13.82 17.86 -2.98
C PRO A 442 -13.36 16.69 -2.09
N ILE A 443 -12.07 16.64 -1.77
CA ILE A 443 -11.39 15.78 -0.78
C ILE A 443 -11.26 16.60 0.51
N HIS A 444 -11.87 16.11 1.58
CA HIS A 444 -12.20 16.91 2.77
C HIS A 444 -11.07 17.16 3.76
N ARG A 445 -11.26 18.18 4.59
CA ARG A 445 -10.35 18.57 5.65
C ARG A 445 -10.89 18.28 7.05
N PHE A 446 -10.01 17.87 7.96
CA PHE A 446 -10.27 17.88 9.40
C PHE A 446 -9.72 19.17 10.00
N THR A 447 -10.53 20.22 10.11
CA THR A 447 -10.16 21.40 10.91
C THR A 447 -10.97 21.48 12.18
N LEU A 448 -10.33 21.86 13.29
CA LEU A 448 -11.04 22.39 14.44
C LEU A 448 -11.80 23.64 13.99
N PRO A 449 -13.06 23.86 14.43
CA PRO A 449 -13.69 25.15 14.23
C PRO A 449 -12.81 26.20 14.92
N GLU A 450 -12.37 27.22 14.18
CA GLU A 450 -12.03 28.48 14.81
C GLU A 450 -13.33 29.03 15.41
N ASP A 451 -13.26 29.60 16.61
CA ASP A 451 -14.38 30.24 17.32
C ASP A 451 -14.93 31.45 16.55
N LYS A 452 -15.51 31.22 15.38
CA LYS A 452 -16.38 32.15 14.69
C LYS A 452 -17.79 31.73 15.01
N GLU A 453 -18.56 32.62 15.63
CA GLU A 453 -20.00 32.44 15.87
C GLU A 453 -20.69 32.06 14.56
N VAL A 454 -20.95 30.75 14.40
CA VAL A 454 -21.74 30.24 13.29
C VAL A 454 -23.20 30.54 13.59
N ASN A 455 -23.83 31.26 12.66
CA ASN A 455 -25.20 31.72 12.76
C ASN A 455 -26.19 30.56 13.00
N ASN A 456 -27.11 30.74 13.93
CA ASN A 456 -27.67 29.69 14.79
C ASN A 456 -28.85 28.86 14.25
N ASN A 457 -29.01 28.68 12.92
CA ASN A 457 -30.23 28.03 12.37
C ASN A 457 -30.01 26.81 11.44
N LEU A 458 -28.79 26.35 11.21
CA LEU A 458 -28.49 25.08 10.53
C LEU A 458 -27.55 24.25 11.40
N LYS A 459 -27.95 23.02 11.75
CA LYS A 459 -27.16 22.10 12.57
C LYS A 459 -26.02 21.52 11.73
N LEU A 460 -24.99 22.33 11.55
CA LEU A 460 -23.80 22.06 10.74
C LEU A 460 -23.09 20.79 11.27
N LEU A 461 -23.04 19.74 10.47
CA LEU A 461 -22.40 18.46 10.83
C LEU A 461 -20.88 18.55 10.64
N SER A 462 -20.10 18.01 11.59
CA SER A 462 -18.63 18.03 11.54
C SER A 462 -18.05 16.62 11.37
N ILE A 463 -17.09 16.47 10.46
CA ILE A 463 -16.36 15.21 10.20
C ILE A 463 -15.07 15.12 11.06
N ASN A 464 -14.96 15.89 12.15
CA ASN A 464 -13.82 15.75 13.05
C ASN A 464 -13.78 14.33 13.67
N PRO A 465 -12.71 13.54 13.47
CA PRO A 465 -12.64 12.13 13.89
C PRO A 465 -12.57 11.98 15.42
N LEU A 466 -12.39 13.08 16.15
CA LEU A 466 -12.41 13.13 17.62
C LEU A 466 -13.79 13.41 18.19
N GLN A 467 -14.70 13.95 17.39
CA GLN A 467 -16.03 14.34 17.82
C GLN A 467 -17.03 13.21 17.55
N SER A 468 -17.96 13.01 18.48
CA SER A 468 -19.13 12.17 18.21
C SER A 468 -20.06 12.93 17.24
N PRO A 469 -20.73 12.26 16.29
CA PRO A 469 -20.75 10.81 16.04
C PRO A 469 -19.60 10.24 15.19
N THR A 470 -18.76 11.05 14.54
CA THR A 470 -17.64 10.59 13.69
C THR A 470 -16.72 9.60 14.41
N LYS A 471 -16.31 9.90 15.65
CA LYS A 471 -15.46 9.03 16.48
C LYS A 471 -16.06 7.64 16.69
N GLU A 472 -17.39 7.54 16.81
CA GLU A 472 -18.11 6.29 17.05
C GLU A 472 -18.22 5.46 15.77
N ILE A 473 -18.40 6.09 14.62
CA ILE A 473 -18.38 5.42 13.31
C ILE A 473 -16.99 4.85 13.05
N LEU A 474 -15.95 5.67 13.25
CA LEU A 474 -14.57 5.28 13.01
C LEU A 474 -14.11 4.18 13.97
N SER A 475 -14.47 4.25 15.26
CA SER A 475 -14.01 3.26 16.24
C SER A 475 -14.56 1.84 16.01
N GLU A 476 -15.67 1.68 15.29
CA GLU A 476 -16.28 0.38 15.02
C GLU A 476 -15.51 -0.46 13.98
N SER A 477 -15.04 0.20 12.92
CA SER A 477 -14.46 -0.47 11.75
C SER A 477 -12.99 -0.15 11.52
N PHE A 478 -12.41 0.84 12.22
CA PHE A 478 -11.01 1.23 12.04
C PHE A 478 -10.12 0.53 13.08
N TYR A 479 -9.24 -0.35 12.59
CA TYR A 479 -8.32 -1.14 13.41
C TYR A 479 -6.82 -0.79 13.23
N ARG A 480 -6.47 0.38 12.63
CA ARG A 480 -5.10 0.92 12.31
C ARG A 480 -4.35 0.23 11.15
N CYS A 481 -3.44 0.81 10.31
CA CYS A 481 -3.12 2.15 9.73
C CYS A 481 -2.42 1.90 8.37
N SER A 482 -2.51 2.88 7.46
CA SER A 482 -1.85 3.07 6.15
C SER A 482 -0.32 2.96 6.04
N LEU A 483 0.37 2.56 7.10
CA LEU A 483 1.82 2.37 7.05
C LEU A 483 2.10 0.94 7.45
N PRO A 484 3.06 0.25 6.81
CA PRO A 484 3.47 -1.07 7.24
C PRO A 484 3.72 -1.09 8.77
N PRO A 485 3.26 -2.11 9.50
CA PRO A 485 3.48 -2.27 10.93
C PRO A 485 4.93 -2.08 11.38
N SER A 486 5.91 -2.45 10.53
CA SER A 486 7.33 -2.17 10.70
C SER A 486 7.63 -0.66 10.75
N THR A 487 7.08 0.11 9.82
CA THR A 487 7.15 1.57 9.77
C THR A 487 6.48 2.21 11.00
N GLN A 488 5.32 1.72 11.41
CA GLN A 488 4.61 2.25 12.60
C GLN A 488 5.38 2.04 13.90
N VAL A 489 6.04 0.89 14.06
CA VAL A 489 6.90 0.61 15.22
C VAL A 489 8.18 1.42 15.13
N ALA A 490 8.79 1.52 13.94
CA ALA A 490 10.01 2.27 13.71
C ALA A 490 9.85 3.77 14.02
N PHE A 491 8.70 4.35 13.68
CA PHE A 491 8.40 5.76 13.96
C PHE A 491 7.77 6.01 15.32
N ASP A 492 7.34 4.97 16.03
CA ASP A 492 6.43 5.05 17.18
C ASP A 492 5.50 6.26 17.02
N ILE A 493 4.62 6.21 16.00
CA ILE A 493 3.84 7.39 15.57
C ILE A 493 3.03 7.98 16.75
N ALA A 494 2.79 7.18 17.81
CA ALA A 494 2.14 7.61 19.04
C ALA A 494 3.06 8.31 20.06
N ASN A 495 4.37 8.15 19.95
CA ASN A 495 5.38 8.82 20.77
C ASN A 495 6.73 8.87 20.01
N PRO A 496 6.93 9.86 19.10
CA PRO A 496 8.16 9.95 18.29
C PRO A 496 9.43 10.19 19.13
N PHE A 497 9.29 10.39 20.45
CA PHE A 497 10.34 10.62 21.44
C PHE A 497 10.72 9.38 22.26
N ARG A 498 10.02 8.24 22.11
CA ARG A 498 10.40 6.98 22.77
C ARG A 498 11.34 6.16 21.89
N ALA A 499 12.21 5.38 22.53
CA ALA A 499 13.12 4.43 21.88
C ALA A 499 12.36 3.49 20.95
N VAL A 500 12.93 3.15 19.78
CA VAL A 500 12.28 2.17 18.91
C VAL A 500 12.24 0.84 19.66
N LYS A 501 11.08 0.19 19.68
CA LYS A 501 11.01 -1.16 20.22
C LYS A 501 11.66 -2.10 19.21
N GLY A 502 12.76 -2.73 19.61
CA GLY A 502 13.47 -3.69 18.78
C GLY A 502 12.54 -4.81 18.29
N PHE A 503 12.70 -5.21 17.03
CA PHE A 503 11.96 -6.34 16.48
C PHE A 503 12.48 -7.65 17.06
N THR A 504 11.56 -8.51 17.51
CA THR A 504 11.92 -9.90 17.79
C THR A 504 12.10 -10.66 16.48
N LYS A 505 12.95 -11.71 16.45
CA LYS A 505 13.15 -12.57 15.25
C LYS A 505 11.87 -13.20 14.67
N ARG A 506 10.73 -13.11 15.37
CA ARG A 506 9.40 -13.59 14.96
C ARG A 506 8.49 -12.48 14.42
N TRP A 507 9.02 -11.29 14.19
CA TRP A 507 8.23 -10.16 13.72
C TRP A 507 7.83 -10.35 12.26
N ASP A 508 6.57 -10.06 12.00
CA ASP A 508 5.92 -10.31 10.72
C ASP A 508 5.42 -8.97 10.18
N GLN A 509 6.03 -8.52 9.09
CA GLN A 509 5.82 -7.20 8.51
C GLN A 509 4.38 -6.88 8.14
N HIS A 510 3.57 -7.93 7.92
CA HIS A 510 2.20 -7.79 7.48
C HIS A 510 1.22 -7.76 8.66
N LYS A 511 1.67 -8.12 9.88
CA LYS A 511 0.81 -8.18 11.07
C LYS A 511 0.54 -6.80 11.64
N VAL A 512 -0.74 -6.47 11.79
CA VAL A 512 -1.25 -5.24 12.42
C VAL A 512 -0.58 -4.99 13.78
N THR A 513 -0.19 -3.74 14.05
CA THR A 513 0.26 -3.34 15.39
C THR A 513 -0.90 -3.42 16.39
N PRO A 514 -0.68 -3.82 17.66
CA PRO A 514 -1.77 -3.98 18.63
C PRO A 514 -2.39 -2.65 19.10
N THR A 515 -1.95 -1.51 18.57
CA THR A 515 -2.38 -0.18 19.02
C THR A 515 -3.77 0.16 18.46
N SER A 516 -4.74 0.41 19.35
CA SER A 516 -6.12 0.75 18.97
C SER A 516 -6.22 2.11 18.27
N MET A 517 -7.23 2.27 17.41
CA MET A 517 -7.52 3.55 16.73
C MET A 517 -7.78 4.70 17.72
N LYS A 518 -8.37 4.39 18.89
CA LYS A 518 -8.57 5.35 19.98
C LYS A 518 -7.26 6.04 20.37
N HIS A 519 -6.19 5.27 20.59
CA HIS A 519 -4.89 5.82 20.97
C HIS A 519 -4.23 6.64 19.86
N ILE A 520 -4.61 6.46 18.58
CA ILE A 520 -4.08 7.24 17.45
C ILE A 520 -4.84 8.54 17.30
N LEU A 521 -6.17 8.48 17.42
CA LEU A 521 -7.04 9.64 17.38
C LEU A 521 -6.69 10.60 18.52
N ASP A 522 -6.33 10.07 19.70
CA ASP A 522 -5.89 10.90 20.82
C ASP A 522 -4.54 11.65 20.58
N LEU A 523 -3.85 11.43 19.44
CA LEU A 523 -2.61 12.13 19.02
C LEU A 523 -2.84 13.38 18.15
N ALA A 524 -4.04 13.96 18.22
CA ALA A 524 -4.42 15.17 17.50
C ALA A 524 -3.35 16.30 17.57
N PRO A 525 -3.17 17.11 16.51
CA PRO A 525 -4.04 17.28 15.33
C PRO A 525 -3.51 16.65 14.01
N ASN A 526 -2.41 15.90 14.02
CA ASN A 526 -1.66 15.57 12.81
C ASN A 526 -1.91 14.12 12.34
N TYR A 527 -2.90 13.92 11.46
CA TYR A 527 -3.15 12.61 10.84
C TYR A 527 -2.29 12.41 9.58
N PRO A 528 -1.69 11.22 9.37
CA PRO A 528 -1.10 10.86 8.09
C PRO A 528 -2.14 10.99 6.96
N GLU A 529 -1.72 11.44 5.78
CA GLU A 529 -2.62 11.71 4.66
C GLU A 529 -3.41 10.47 4.22
N ASP A 530 -2.76 9.31 4.23
CA ASP A 530 -3.43 8.05 3.89
C ASP A 530 -4.60 7.74 4.86
N LEU A 531 -4.48 8.11 6.14
CA LEU A 531 -5.57 7.97 7.11
C LEU A 531 -6.70 8.96 6.81
N LYS A 532 -6.36 10.18 6.35
CA LYS A 532 -7.38 11.14 5.91
C LYS A 532 -8.15 10.58 4.72
N PHE A 533 -7.45 10.08 3.69
CA PHE A 533 -8.06 9.43 2.54
C PHE A 533 -9.06 8.34 2.96
N MET A 534 -8.66 7.43 3.86
CA MET A 534 -9.54 6.37 4.34
C MET A 534 -10.81 6.87 5.02
N ILE A 535 -10.69 7.87 5.91
CA ILE A 535 -11.84 8.42 6.63
C ILE A 535 -12.79 9.09 5.62
N ILE A 536 -12.24 9.85 4.67
CA ILE A 536 -13.00 10.53 3.61
C ILE A 536 -13.75 9.50 2.75
N SER A 537 -13.06 8.45 2.29
CA SER A 537 -13.69 7.34 1.55
C SER A 537 -14.90 6.78 2.28
N VAL A 538 -14.79 6.51 3.59
CA VAL A 538 -15.91 5.99 4.38
C VAL A 538 -17.04 7.00 4.51
N MET A 539 -16.73 8.27 4.78
CA MET A 539 -17.73 9.30 5.09
C MET A 539 -18.49 9.82 3.86
N GLU A 540 -17.91 9.73 2.67
CA GLU A 540 -18.54 10.20 1.43
C GLU A 540 -19.30 9.12 0.66
N LYS A 541 -18.83 7.87 0.71
CA LYS A 541 -19.36 6.83 -0.17
C LYS A 541 -20.49 6.10 0.54
N ASN A 542 -21.70 6.28 0.03
CA ASN A 542 -22.82 5.43 0.39
C ASN A 542 -22.92 4.25 -0.58
N PHE A 543 -23.42 3.14 -0.05
CA PHE A 543 -23.76 1.96 -0.81
C PHE A 543 -25.23 1.63 -0.59
N ALA A 544 -25.91 1.21 -1.65
CA ALA A 544 -27.23 0.62 -1.61
C ALA A 544 -27.19 -0.75 -0.88
N ASP A 545 -28.37 -1.32 -0.63
CA ASP A 545 -28.48 -2.65 -0.01
C ASP A 545 -27.77 -3.72 -0.83
N MET A 546 -27.74 -3.56 -2.15
CA MET A 546 -27.03 -4.39 -3.12
C MET A 546 -26.22 -3.52 -4.05
N GLU A 547 -24.96 -3.90 -4.28
CA GLU A 547 -24.03 -3.18 -5.14
C GLU A 547 -23.56 -4.03 -6.30
N SER A 548 -23.28 -3.38 -7.43
CA SER A 548 -22.79 -4.06 -8.64
C SER A 548 -21.28 -4.16 -8.64
N PHE A 549 -20.75 -5.33 -8.95
CA PHE A 549 -19.31 -5.51 -9.19
C PHE A 549 -18.80 -4.65 -10.35
N VAL A 550 -19.67 -4.20 -11.26
CA VAL A 550 -19.27 -3.34 -12.40
C VAL A 550 -18.75 -1.98 -11.94
N GLN A 551 -19.08 -1.54 -10.72
CA GLN A 551 -18.52 -0.32 -10.13
C GLN A 551 -17.02 -0.45 -9.77
N PHE A 552 -16.45 -1.65 -9.90
CA PHE A 552 -15.07 -1.99 -9.54
C PHE A 552 -14.26 -2.50 -10.75
N PRO A 553 -13.89 -1.66 -11.73
CA PRO A 553 -13.26 -2.13 -12.97
C PRO A 553 -11.98 -2.98 -12.80
N TYR A 554 -11.13 -2.68 -11.82
CA TYR A 554 -9.83 -3.32 -11.61
C TYR A 554 -9.86 -4.40 -10.52
N PHE A 555 -10.53 -4.13 -9.42
CA PHE A 555 -10.61 -4.97 -8.22
C PHE A 555 -11.86 -5.85 -8.19
N ALA A 556 -12.83 -5.72 -9.11
CA ALA A 556 -13.97 -6.65 -9.19
C ALA A 556 -13.56 -8.12 -9.23
N PRO A 557 -12.56 -8.56 -10.02
CA PRO A 557 -12.13 -9.95 -9.99
C PRO A 557 -11.69 -10.41 -8.59
N ARG A 558 -11.03 -9.53 -7.83
CA ARG A 558 -10.56 -9.82 -6.47
C ARG A 558 -11.71 -9.85 -5.47
N LEU A 559 -12.65 -8.89 -5.56
CA LEU A 559 -13.87 -8.88 -4.75
C LEU A 559 -14.76 -10.10 -5.03
N ARG A 560 -14.87 -10.53 -6.30
CA ARG A 560 -15.60 -11.75 -6.68
C ARG A 560 -14.96 -13.00 -6.09
N ARG A 561 -13.63 -13.11 -6.10
CA ARG A 561 -12.92 -14.20 -5.42
C ARG A 561 -13.14 -14.15 -3.91
N LEU A 562 -13.09 -12.96 -3.31
CA LEU A 562 -13.40 -12.78 -1.89
C LEU A 562 -14.83 -13.20 -1.57
N LYS A 563 -15.80 -12.91 -2.43
CA LYS A 563 -17.17 -13.42 -2.29
C LYS A 563 -17.21 -14.95 -2.38
N THR A 564 -16.57 -15.57 -3.37
CA THR A 564 -16.44 -17.04 -3.44
C THR A 564 -15.88 -17.63 -2.15
N TYR A 565 -14.82 -17.00 -1.61
CA TYR A 565 -14.24 -17.40 -0.35
C TYR A 565 -15.27 -17.36 0.79
N LEU A 566 -16.00 -16.25 0.94
CA LEU A 566 -17.02 -16.11 1.98
C LEU A 566 -18.20 -17.06 1.78
N ASP A 567 -18.65 -17.26 0.54
CA ASP A 567 -19.76 -18.15 0.19
C ASP A 567 -19.41 -19.62 0.49
N SER A 568 -18.15 -20.02 0.32
CA SER A 568 -17.66 -21.37 0.66
C SER A 568 -17.60 -21.65 2.17
N ARG A 569 -17.68 -20.62 3.03
CA ARG A 569 -17.59 -20.78 4.48
C ARG A 569 -18.94 -21.09 5.09
N GLN A 570 -18.93 -21.96 6.10
CA GLN A 570 -20.08 -22.24 6.95
C GLN A 570 -19.84 -21.67 8.35
N PRO A 571 -20.88 -21.10 9.00
CA PRO A 571 -20.77 -20.62 10.38
C PRO A 571 -20.50 -21.80 11.32
N ARG A 572 -19.42 -21.73 12.10
CA ARG A 572 -19.02 -22.78 13.05
C ARG A 572 -19.43 -22.48 14.49
N THR A 573 -19.84 -21.23 14.76
CA THR A 573 -20.26 -20.78 16.09
C THR A 573 -21.57 -20.02 16.00
N ILE A 574 -22.34 -19.99 17.10
CA ILE A 574 -23.58 -19.19 17.20
C ILE A 574 -23.29 -17.72 16.92
N ARG A 575 -22.11 -17.23 17.36
CA ARG A 575 -21.63 -15.88 17.05
C ARG A 575 -21.47 -15.69 15.53
N GLN A 576 -20.83 -16.63 14.83
CA GLN A 576 -20.71 -16.57 13.36
C GLN A 576 -22.06 -16.69 12.65
N LEU A 577 -22.97 -17.52 13.15
CA LEU A 577 -24.34 -17.63 12.61
C LEU A 577 -25.14 -16.33 12.80
N TRP A 578 -24.91 -15.62 13.91
CA TRP A 578 -25.45 -14.29 14.13
C TRP A 578 -24.86 -13.24 13.17
N TYR A 579 -23.57 -13.34 12.85
CA TYR A 579 -22.94 -12.44 11.88
C TYR A 579 -23.18 -12.81 10.42
N ASP A 580 -23.63 -14.02 10.10
CA ASP A 580 -23.84 -14.48 8.72
C ASP A 580 -25.04 -13.76 8.05
N ARG A 581 -24.76 -12.64 7.41
CA ARG A 581 -25.73 -11.80 6.68
C ARG A 581 -25.76 -12.02 5.17
N ARG A 582 -25.20 -13.13 4.64
CA ARG A 582 -25.17 -13.39 3.19
C ARG A 582 -26.57 -13.44 2.57
N ASP A 583 -27.55 -13.92 3.34
CA ASP A 583 -28.97 -13.82 3.02
C ASP A 583 -29.70 -13.21 4.23
N TYR A 584 -29.86 -11.89 4.20
CA TYR A 584 -30.54 -11.14 5.26
C TYR A 584 -31.98 -11.65 5.50
N ARG A 585 -32.67 -12.13 4.46
CA ARG A 585 -34.03 -12.64 4.57
C ARG A 585 -34.05 -13.96 5.35
N SER A 586 -33.19 -14.90 4.99
CA SER A 586 -33.05 -16.17 5.71
C SER A 586 -32.58 -15.94 7.15
N TRP A 587 -31.68 -14.99 7.38
CA TRP A 587 -31.25 -14.60 8.72
C TRP A 587 -32.41 -14.08 9.58
N CYS A 588 -33.23 -13.16 9.05
CA CYS A 588 -34.40 -12.62 9.74
C CYS A 588 -35.43 -13.70 10.07
N ILE A 589 -35.68 -14.64 9.15
CA ILE A 589 -36.62 -15.74 9.37
C ILE A 589 -36.10 -16.67 10.47
N PHE A 590 -34.82 -17.06 10.40
CA PHE A 590 -34.21 -17.97 11.37
C PHE A 590 -34.24 -17.40 12.79
N TRP A 591 -33.73 -16.18 12.97
CA TRP A 591 -33.69 -15.54 14.29
C TRP A 591 -35.07 -15.08 14.77
N GLY A 592 -35.93 -14.59 13.87
CA GLY A 592 -37.30 -14.24 14.20
C GLY A 592 -38.10 -15.43 14.73
N ALA A 593 -37.99 -16.59 14.07
CA ALA A 593 -38.59 -17.83 14.55
C ALA A 593 -37.97 -18.30 15.87
N GLY A 594 -36.65 -18.17 16.03
CA GLY A 594 -35.93 -18.52 17.26
C GLY A 594 -36.38 -17.68 18.47
N PHE A 595 -36.47 -16.36 18.32
CA PHE A 595 -36.95 -15.47 19.39
C PHE A 595 -38.42 -15.71 19.73
N LEU A 596 -39.27 -15.89 18.72
CA LEU A 596 -40.70 -16.18 18.93
C LEU A 596 -40.88 -17.52 19.67
N GLY A 597 -40.17 -18.56 19.23
CA GLY A 597 -40.18 -19.87 19.89
C GLY A 597 -39.65 -19.81 21.32
N GLY A 598 -38.56 -19.07 21.56
CA GLY A 598 -38.01 -18.83 22.89
C GLY A 598 -38.98 -18.09 23.81
N PHE A 599 -39.70 -17.10 23.29
CA PHE A 599 -40.73 -16.38 24.04
C PHE A 599 -41.90 -17.30 24.43
N VAL A 600 -42.37 -18.14 23.51
CA VAL A 600 -43.43 -19.11 23.80
C VAL A 600 -42.99 -20.11 24.88
N LEU A 601 -41.77 -20.64 24.80
CA LEU A 601 -41.21 -21.54 25.82
C LEU A 601 -41.11 -20.86 27.20
N LEU A 602 -40.65 -19.61 27.25
CA LEU A 602 -40.59 -18.82 28.48
C LEU A 602 -41.99 -18.64 29.08
N CYS A 603 -42.99 -18.28 28.26
CA CYS A 603 -44.37 -18.16 28.71
C CYS A 603 -44.91 -19.48 29.27
N MET A 604 -44.63 -20.62 28.60
CA MET A 604 -45.02 -21.94 29.09
C MET A 604 -44.37 -22.28 30.44
N LEU A 605 -43.08 -21.94 30.63
CA LEU A 605 -42.39 -22.11 31.90
C LEU A 605 -42.97 -21.24 33.01
N VAL A 606 -43.33 -19.98 32.71
CA VAL A 606 -43.99 -19.08 33.66
C VAL A 606 -45.37 -19.62 34.04
N ILE A 607 -46.16 -20.08 33.07
CA ILE A 607 -47.47 -20.70 33.32
C ILE A 607 -47.31 -21.94 34.21
N LEU A 608 -46.37 -22.83 33.91
CA LEU A 608 -46.07 -24.01 34.71
C LEU A 608 -45.65 -23.62 36.14
N PHE A 609 -44.81 -22.60 36.29
CA PHE A 609 -44.36 -22.10 37.58
C PHE A 609 -45.54 -21.53 38.40
N VAL A 610 -46.41 -20.73 37.78
CA VAL A 610 -47.63 -20.20 38.41
C VAL A 610 -48.56 -21.34 38.84
N GLN A 611 -48.71 -22.38 38.01
CA GLN A 611 -49.50 -23.56 38.34
C GLN A 611 -48.91 -24.33 39.52
N LEU A 612 -47.58 -24.50 39.58
CA LEU A 612 -46.88 -25.13 40.70
C LEU A 612 -47.04 -24.34 42.00
N VAL A 613 -46.91 -23.01 41.95
CA VAL A 613 -47.12 -22.13 43.11
C VAL A 613 -48.59 -22.12 43.57
N SER A 614 -49.54 -22.30 42.65
CA SER A 614 -50.97 -22.40 43.00
C SER A 614 -51.36 -23.77 43.58
N LEU A 615 -50.49 -24.78 43.43
CA LEU A 615 -50.72 -26.15 43.92
C LEU A 615 -50.13 -26.40 45.33
N VAL A 616 -49.24 -25.51 45.79
CA VAL A 616 -48.66 -25.44 47.14
C VAL A 616 -49.49 -24.48 47.97
#